data_AF-C6LFX4-F1
#
_entry.id   AF-C6LFX4-F1
#
_cell.length_a   1.000
_cell.length_b   1.000
_cell.length_c   1.000
_cell.angle_alpha   90.00
_cell.angle_beta   90.00
_cell.angle_gamma   90.00
#
_symmetry.space_group_name_H-M   'P 1'
#
loop_
_entity.id
_entity.type
_entity.pdbx_description
1 polymer ?
#
loop_
_entity_poly.entity_id
_entity_poly.type
_entity_poly.pdbx_seq_one_letter_code
_entity_poly.pdbx_strand_id
1 'polypeptide(L)' 'MADTPTPQEMLNQVNAAITNVLAGGQSYKIGSRQLNRADLAKLYEMQRDLQAQVASGVPGLLDDCYVAIFEGR' A
#
# COMPACT_ATOMS: atom_id res chain seq x y z
N MET A 1 -8.84 22.28 9.28
CA MET A 1 -9.51 20.97 9.06
C MET A 1 -8.40 19.95 9.10
N ALA A 2 -8.46 18.97 10.00
CA ALA A 2 -7.34 18.05 10.20
C ALA A 2 -7.11 17.22 8.93
N ASP A 3 -5.99 17.47 8.26
CA ASP A 3 -5.53 16.77 7.07
C ASP A 3 -5.36 15.28 7.40
N THR A 4 -6.42 14.51 7.18
CA THR A 4 -6.33 13.06 7.23
C THR A 4 -5.57 12.66 5.97
N PRO A 5 -4.35 12.10 6.08
CA PRO A 5 -3.55 11.77 4.91
C PRO A 5 -4.35 10.83 4.02
N THR A 6 -4.36 11.11 2.72
CA THR A 6 -5.10 10.27 1.78
C THR A 6 -4.54 8.83 1.82
N PRO A 7 -5.34 7.79 1.55
CA PRO A 7 -4.86 6.41 1.56
C PRO A 7 -3.62 6.20 0.68
N GLN A 8 -3.53 6.97 -0.40
CA GLN A 8 -2.40 6.98 -1.33
C GLN A 8 -1.12 7.59 -0.74
N GLU A 9 -1.24 8.67 0.05
CA GLU A 9 -0.11 9.25 0.77
C GLU A 9 0.39 8.34 1.90
N MET A 10 -0.53 7.67 2.61
CA MET A 10 -0.16 6.67 3.60
C MET A 10 0.60 5.50 2.97
N LEU A 11 0.15 5.04 1.79
CA LEU A 11 0.80 3.97 1.05
C LEU A 11 2.23 4.35 0.63
N ASN A 12 2.45 5.59 0.18
CA ASN A 12 3.78 6.09 -0.13
C ASN A 12 4.70 6.12 1.09
N GLN A 13 4.19 6.52 2.26
CA GLN A 13 4.96 6.50 3.50
C GLN A 13 5.34 5.08 3.94
N VAL A 14 4.44 4.12 3.76
CA VAL A 14 4.71 2.70 4.05
C VAL A 14 5.77 2.14 3.09
N ASN A 15 5.69 2.42 1.80
CA ASN A 15 6.70 1.99 0.82
C ASN A 15 8.08 2.60 1.10
N ALA A 16 8.13 3.87 1.50
CA ALA A 16 9.37 4.53 1.91
C ALA A 16 9.97 3.89 3.18
N ALA A 17 9.13 3.48 4.13
CA ALA A 17 9.56 2.76 5.32
C ALA A 17 10.13 1.38 4.98
N ILE A 18 9.46 0.61 4.12
CA ILE A 18 9.92 -0.71 3.66
C ILE A 18 11.28 -0.57 2.98
N THR A 19 11.43 0.40 2.07
CA THR A 19 12.70 0.65 1.36
C THR A 19 13.83 0.99 2.33
N ASN A 20 13.58 1.84 3.33
CA ASN A 20 14.58 2.19 4.34
C ASN A 20 14.99 0.99 5.21
N VAL A 21 14.02 0.16 5.59
CA VAL A 21 14.30 -1.06 6.37
C VAL A 21 15.12 -2.07 5.55
N LEU A 22 14.78 -2.25 4.28
CA LEU A 22 15.52 -3.12 3.36
C LEU A 22 16.93 -2.59 3.07
N ALA A 23 17.11 -1.27 2.99
CA ALA A 23 18.42 -0.62 2.83
C ALA A 23 19.32 -0.70 4.08
N GLY A 24 18.82 -1.27 5.19
CA GLY A 24 19.59 -1.49 6.42
C GLY A 24 19.21 -0.55 7.57
N GLY A 25 18.18 0.27 7.41
CA GLY A 25 17.62 1.08 8.50
C GLY A 25 16.96 0.20 9.56
N GLN A 26 17.34 0.36 10.83
CA GLN A 26 16.75 -0.42 11.92
C GLN A 26 15.38 0.13 12.34
N SER A 27 15.17 1.45 12.30
CA SER A 27 13.94 2.09 12.75
C SER A 27 13.50 3.22 11.82
N TYR A 28 12.20 3.30 11.51
CA TYR A 28 11.61 4.35 10.68
C TYR A 28 10.36 4.94 11.36
N LYS A 29 10.13 6.24 11.21
CA LYS A 29 9.00 6.95 11.85
C LYS A 29 7.97 7.37 10.79
N ILE A 30 6.78 6.80 10.83
CA ILE A 30 5.62 7.19 10.02
C ILE A 30 4.70 8.02 10.91
N GLY A 31 4.66 9.34 10.68
CA GLY A 31 3.88 10.26 11.50
C GLY A 31 4.25 10.20 12.99
N SER A 32 3.31 9.81 13.85
CA SER A 32 3.53 9.62 15.29
C SER A 32 3.97 8.20 15.69
N ARG A 33 3.96 7.24 14.76
CA ARG A 33 4.31 5.83 15.01
C ARG A 33 5.75 5.53 14.62
N GLN A 34 6.50 4.89 15.52
CA GLN A 34 7.80 4.29 15.22
C GLN A 34 7.61 2.84 14.82
N LEU A 35 8.28 2.43 13.75
CA LEU A 35 8.32 1.06 13.24
C LEU A 35 9.77 0.57 13.27
N ASN A 36 9.96 -0.66 13.72
CA ASN A 36 11.25 -1.30 13.83
C ASN A 36 11.40 -2.36 12.72
N ARG A 37 12.64 -2.74 12.38
CA ARG A 37 12.92 -3.73 11.33
C ARG A 37 12.22 -5.07 11.54
N ALA A 38 12.01 -5.47 12.80
CA ALA A 38 11.31 -6.71 13.15
C ALA A 38 9.84 -6.71 12.70
N ASP A 39 9.24 -5.54 12.46
CA ASP A 39 7.84 -5.38 12.06
C ASP A 39 7.66 -5.32 10.53
N LEU A 40 8.61 -5.81 9.74
CA LEU A 40 8.55 -5.80 8.27
C LEU A 40 7.30 -6.53 7.73
N ALA A 41 6.89 -7.62 8.38
CA ALA A 41 5.63 -8.31 8.07
C ALA A 41 4.41 -7.39 8.23
N LYS A 42 4.41 -6.56 9.28
CA LYS A 42 3.33 -5.62 9.58
C LYS A 42 3.29 -4.45 8.59
N LEU A 43 4.44 -4.02 8.08
CA LEU A 43 4.53 -3.05 6.98
C LEU A 43 3.89 -3.60 5.69
N TYR A 44 4.17 -4.85 5.34
CA TYR A 44 3.55 -5.49 4.16
C TYR A 44 2.04 -5.67 4.32
N GLU A 45 1.55 -6.04 5.52
CA GLU A 45 0.11 -6.11 5.80
C GLU A 45 -0.56 -4.75 5.64
N MET A 46 0.02 -3.67 6.19
CA MET A 46 -0.51 -2.31 6.03
C MET A 46 -0.49 -1.84 4.57
N GLN A 47 0.58 -2.16 3.83
CA GLN A 47 0.65 -1.84 2.40
C GLN A 47 -0.50 -2.51 1.64
N ARG A 48 -0.74 -3.80 1.90
CA ARG A 48 -1.76 -4.59 1.22
C ARG A 48 -3.17 -4.11 1.57
N ASP A 49 -3.41 -3.75 2.82
CA ASP A 49 -4.67 -3.16 3.28
C ASP A 49 -4.92 -1.79 2.63
N LEU A 50 -3.91 -0.91 2.60
CA LEU A 50 -4.01 0.39 1.93
C LEU A 50 -4.20 0.25 0.41
N GLN A 51 -3.52 -0.71 -0.23
CA GLN A 51 -3.75 -1.04 -1.64
C GLN A 51 -5.17 -1.52 -1.88
N ALA A 52 -5.70 -2.38 -1.01
CA ALA A 52 -7.08 -2.84 -1.10
C ALA A 52 -8.09 -1.71 -0.89
N GLN A 53 -7.82 -0.75 0.00
CA GLN A 53 -8.66 0.43 0.20
C GLN A 53 -8.62 1.38 -1.01
N VAL A 54 -7.44 1.59 -1.61
CA VAL A 54 -7.29 2.39 -2.83
C VAL A 54 -8.00 1.73 -4.01
N ALA A 55 -7.87 0.41 -4.16
CA ALA A 55 -8.56 -0.37 -5.18
C ALA A 55 -10.09 -0.40 -4.97
N SER A 56 -10.54 -0.61 -3.72
CA SER A 56 -11.97 -0.61 -3.36
C SER A 56 -12.62 0.78 -3.48
N GLY A 57 -11.82 1.85 -3.54
CA GLY A 57 -12.28 3.21 -3.82
C GLY A 57 -12.73 3.45 -5.26
N VAL A 58 -12.50 2.49 -6.17
CA VAL A 58 -13.06 2.50 -7.53
C VAL A 58 -14.27 1.55 -7.53
N PRO A 59 -15.52 2.04 -7.61
CA PRO A 59 -16.69 1.18 -7.65
C PRO A 59 -16.82 0.59 -9.07
N GLY A 60 -16.03 -0.44 -9.35
CA GLY A 60 -16.13 -1.24 -10.57
C GLY A 60 -16.67 -2.61 -10.24
N LEU A 61 -17.96 -2.84 -10.54
CA LEU A 61 -18.65 -4.14 -10.43
C LEU A 61 -17.97 -5.30 -11.19
N LEU A 62 -16.88 -5.05 -11.93
CA LEU A 62 -16.28 -5.94 -12.92
C LEU A 62 -14.74 -6.05 -12.81
N ASP A 63 -14.15 -5.77 -11.65
CA ASP A 63 -12.66 -5.78 -11.50
C ASP A 63 -12.02 -7.15 -11.77
N ASP A 64 -12.75 -8.25 -11.51
CA ASP A 64 -12.34 -9.64 -11.80
C ASP A 64 -12.83 -10.17 -13.18
N CYS A 65 -13.45 -9.33 -14.03
CA CYS A 65 -13.91 -9.74 -15.35
C CYS A 65 -12.87 -9.47 -16.44
N TYR A 66 -12.20 -10.53 -16.90
CA TYR A 66 -11.32 -10.49 -18.07
C TYR A 66 -12.12 -10.68 -19.37
N VAL A 67 -11.96 -9.76 -20.33
CA VAL A 67 -12.42 -9.94 -21.72
C VAL A 67 -11.29 -10.62 -22.53
N ALA A 68 -11.54 -11.84 -22.97
CA ALA A 68 -10.71 -12.51 -23.97
C ALA A 68 -11.18 -12.09 -25.37
N ILE A 69 -10.34 -11.37 -26.12
CA ILE A 69 -10.57 -11.08 -27.54
C ILE A 69 -9.92 -12.20 -28.36
N PHE A 70 -10.75 -13.00 -29.03
CA PHE A 70 -10.26 -13.98 -30.00
C PHE A 70 -10.35 -13.36 -31.38
N GLU A 71 -9.26 -12.79 -31.86
CA GLU A 71 -9.13 -12.47 -33.28
C GLU A 71 -8.99 -13.81 -34.03
N GLY A 72 -10.05 -14.16 -34.76
CA GLY A 72 -10.08 -15.32 -35.64
C GLY A 72 -9.00 -15.18 -36.72
N ARG A 73 -8.39 -16.32 -37.05
CA ARG A 73 -7.30 -16.47 -38.04
C ARG A 73 -7.70 -15.96 -39.42
#